data_AF-C6L1M4-F1
#
_entry.id   AF-C6L1M4-F1
#
_cell.length_a   1.000
_cell.length_b   1.000
_cell.length_c   1.000
_cell.angle_alpha   90.00
_cell.angle_beta   90.00
_cell.angle_gamma   90.00
#
_symmetry.space_group_name_H-M   'P 1'
#
loop_
_entity.id
_entity.type
_entity.pdbx_description
1 polymer ?
#
loop_
_entity_poly.entity_id
_entity_poly.type
_entity_poly.pdbx_seq_one_letter_code
_entity_poly.pdbx_strand_id
1 'polypeptide(L)' 'KSILHRGLVNKEKVRISWAVSCEPPKEKIILKPLPETVTEDQPPLFEPRTFSQHIQ' A
#
# COMPACT_ATOMS: atom_id res chain seq x y z
N LYS A 1 6.70 -6.13 -4.28
CA LYS A 1 6.31 -4.92 -5.03
C LYS A 1 4.80 -4.77 -4.93
N SER A 2 4.28 -3.59 -4.58
CA SER A 2 2.84 -3.32 -4.72
C SER A 2 2.53 -3.12 -6.21
N ILE A 3 1.60 -3.91 -6.76
CA ILE A 3 1.37 -3.98 -8.21
C ILE A 3 0.08 -3.26 -8.59
N LEU A 4 0.14 -2.43 -9.63
CA LEU A 4 -1.04 -1.85 -10.27
C LEU A 4 -1.85 -2.96 -10.96
N HIS A 5 -3.10 -3.12 -10.57
CA HIS A 5 -4.00 -4.17 -11.08
C HIS A 5 -5.39 -3.60 -11.37
N ARG A 6 -6.15 -4.29 -12.22
CA ARG A 6 -7.55 -3.92 -12.56
C ARG A 6 -8.42 -5.15 -12.69
N GLY A 7 -9.70 -5.02 -12.33
CA GLY A 7 -10.74 -6.02 -12.59
C GLY A 7 -11.55 -5.64 -13.82
N LEU A 8 -11.91 -6.62 -14.65
CA LEU A 8 -12.85 -6.44 -15.77
C LEU A 8 -14.26 -6.88 -15.38
N VAL A 9 -15.25 -6.29 -16.06
CA VAL A 9 -16.67 -6.68 -15.97
C VAL A 9 -17.12 -7.31 -17.30
N ASN A 10 -18.25 -8.01 -17.30
CA ASN A 10 -18.84 -8.57 -18.51
C ASN A 10 -20.38 -8.49 -18.46
N LYS A 11 -21.03 -8.73 -19.61
CA LYS A 11 -22.50 -8.66 -19.77
C LYS A 11 -23.24 -9.96 -19.46
N GLU A 12 -22.53 -11.05 -19.21
CA GLU A 12 -23.07 -12.41 -19.19
C GLU A 12 -23.33 -12.91 -17.77
N LYS A 13 -22.45 -12.56 -16.83
CA LYS A 13 -22.44 -13.11 -15.47
C LYS A 13 -22.04 -12.05 -14.46
N VAL A 14 -22.67 -12.12 -13.30
CA VAL A 14 -22.32 -11.32 -12.12
C VAL A 14 -20.93 -11.71 -11.63
N ARG A 15 -20.10 -10.71 -11.29
CA ARG A 15 -18.78 -10.89 -10.69
C ARG A 15 -18.84 -10.57 -9.21
N ILE A 16 -18.46 -11.53 -8.37
CA ILE A 16 -18.37 -11.35 -6.91
C ILE A 16 -16.92 -11.54 -6.48
N SER A 17 -16.41 -10.64 -5.66
CA SER A 17 -15.11 -10.77 -5.01
C SER A 17 -15.16 -10.15 -3.63
N TRP A 18 -14.48 -10.77 -2.68
CA TRP A 18 -14.33 -10.25 -1.31
C TRP A 18 -12.86 -10.05 -1.01
N ALA A 19 -12.44 -8.80 -0.83
CA ALA A 19 -11.09 -8.46 -0.43
C ALA A 19 -11.09 -8.02 1.02
N VAL A 20 -10.15 -8.53 1.81
CA VAL A 20 -9.90 -8.08 3.18
C VAL A 20 -8.54 -7.40 3.20
N SER A 21 -8.53 -6.10 3.52
CA SER A 21 -7.32 -5.30 3.64
C SER A 21 -6.75 -5.41 5.05
N CYS A 22 -5.47 -5.72 5.18
CA CYS A 22 -4.75 -5.71 6.45
C CYS A 22 -4.03 -4.37 6.62
N GLU A 23 -4.72 -3.39 7.19
CA GLU A 23 -4.23 -2.02 7.33
C GLU A 23 -3.50 -1.79 8.67
N PRO A 24 -2.46 -0.95 8.70
CA PRO A 24 -1.88 -0.46 9.95
C PRO A 24 -2.81 0.58 10.62
N PRO A 25 -2.65 0.85 11.93
CA PRO A 25 -3.35 1.94 12.61
C PRO A 25 -3.13 3.29 11.93
N LYS A 26 -4.23 3.96 11.54
CA LYS A 26 -4.23 5.12 10.62
C LYS A 26 -3.28 6.26 11.01
N GLU A 27 -3.25 6.63 12.29
CA GLU A 27 -2.50 7.79 12.79
C GLU A 27 -1.33 7.42 13.71
N LYS A 28 -1.28 6.19 14.22
CA LYS A 28 -0.31 5.82 15.28
C LYS A 28 1.02 5.32 14.74
N ILE A 29 1.04 4.81 13.51
CA ILE A 29 2.25 4.27 12.88
C ILE A 29 2.70 5.21 11.77
N ILE A 30 4.00 5.54 11.78
CA ILE A 30 4.67 6.24 10.70
C ILE A 30 5.24 5.21 9.73
N LEU A 31 4.69 5.18 8.51
CA LEU A 31 5.18 4.39 7.39
C LEU A 31 6.44 5.07 6.84
N LYS A 32 7.55 4.34 6.85
CA LYS A 32 8.83 4.74 6.27
C LYS A 32 9.65 3.50 5.94
N PRO A 33 10.65 3.58 5.04
CA PRO A 33 11.63 2.52 4.88
C PRO A 33 12.24 2.14 6.24
N LEU A 34 12.34 0.84 6.50
CA LEU A 34 12.93 0.35 7.73
C LEU A 34 14.43 0.70 7.77
N PRO A 35 15.02 1.10 8.90
CA PRO A 35 16.42 1.51 8.97
C PRO A 35 17.39 0.48 8.38
N GLU A 36 17.13 -0.81 8.58
CA GLU A 36 17.92 -1.92 8.06
C GLU A 36 17.86 -2.06 6.53
N THR A 37 16.96 -1.35 5.86
CA THR A 37 16.80 -1.34 4.39
C THR A 37 17.39 -0.09 3.73
N VAL A 38 17.93 0.84 4.53
CA VAL A 38 18.50 2.10 4.05
C VAL A 38 20.02 2.06 4.21
N THR A 39 20.75 2.26 3.12
CA THR A 39 22.22 2.34 3.11
C THR A 39 22.66 3.52 2.24
N GLU A 40 23.95 3.83 2.21
CA GLU A 40 24.49 4.87 1.31
C GLU A 40 24.18 4.56 -0.15
N ASP A 41 24.31 3.29 -0.56
CA ASP A 41 24.00 2.83 -1.92
C ASP A 41 22.51 2.63 -2.19
N GLN A 42 21.70 2.54 -1.12
CA GLN A 42 20.25 2.34 -1.19
C GLN A 42 19.54 3.38 -0.31
N PRO A 43 19.48 4.65 -0.77
CA PRO A 43 18.83 5.72 -0.02
C PRO A 43 17.31 5.47 0.09
N PRO A 44 16.64 6.12 1.06
CA PRO A 44 15.20 5.95 1.24
C PRO A 44 14.44 6.50 0.03
N LEU A 45 13.59 5.67 -0.57
CA LEU A 45 12.79 6.04 -1.75
C LEU A 45 11.42 6.65 -1.39
N PHE A 46 11.03 6.59 -0.12
CA PHE A 46 9.71 6.99 0.34
C PHE A 46 9.82 7.86 1.59
N GLU A 47 9.12 8.99 1.57
CA GLU A 47 9.05 9.91 2.71
C GLU A 47 8.19 9.34 3.84
N PRO A 48 8.50 9.66 5.11
CA PRO A 48 7.70 9.25 6.25
C PRO A 48 6.29 9.84 6.22
N ARG A 49 5.25 9.00 6.39
CA ARG A 49 3.84 9.42 6.46
C ARG A 49 3.04 8.54 7.41
N THR A 50 1.98 9.07 8.03
CA THR A 50 0.96 8.18 8.64
C THR A 50 0.25 7.41 7.52
N PHE A 51 -0.44 6.31 7.86
CA PHE A 51 -1.25 5.62 6.84
C PHE A 51 -2.34 6.55 6.30
N SER A 52 -2.98 7.34 7.18
CA SER A 52 -3.97 8.38 6.79
C SER A 52 -3.44 9.37 5.74
N GLN A 53 -2.21 9.85 5.90
CA GLN A 53 -1.54 10.74 4.94
C GLN A 53 -1.13 10.05 3.62
N HIS A 54 -0.96 8.73 3.62
CA HIS A 54 -0.59 7.99 2.41
C HIS A 54 -1.77 7.75 1.48
N ILE A 55 -2.97 7.59 2.04
CA ILE A 55 -4.23 7.40 1.29
C ILE A 55 -4.86 8.70 0.79
N GLN A 56 -4.45 9.84 1.35
CA GLN A 56 -4.96 11.17 1.02
C GLN A 56 -4.25 11.77 -0.20
#